data_AF-A0A166D717-F1
#
_entry.id   AF-A0A166D717-F1
#
_cell.length_a   1.000
_cell.length_b   1.000
_cell.length_c   1.000
_cell.angle_alpha   90.00
_cell.angle_beta   90.00
_cell.angle_gamma   90.00
#
_symmetry.space_group_name_H-M   'P 1'
#
loop_
_entity.id
_entity.type
_entity.pdbx_description
1 polymer ?
#
loop_
_entity_poly.entity_id
_entity_poly.type
_entity_poly.pdbx_seq_one_letter_code
_entity_poly.pdbx_strand_id
1 'polypeptide(L)'
;MSTSKKTTTSKTEPHADDLKSGQDAFFASSAIQQLRAFDKIAHDPMFHFIDSHPMHVLITSKVSDCDILDALSNLNPDHSDNRVFIRSHAPFFEGATPLHIAAQTARLDIIKALLEAGAKPDLHELDDAGHTPLEFLDRTLHELRERRPDTFGGFAKHVTQSKAFLLEALGRSVPSIEQLKWGCSCGACLEGWLSPVVRARLMTVCVRAEKALVNAVLSLEKSREEAGDSLVAPDIRIYDGFDARLPDSLEFIPKPFRTQNLSEGFLRGYAFMFTCAETILRAGYIPHPSALDEVADMNVRSTPAYQLILLCYQVQGGTAEHALNAALTMVEEMGTDTAQTKQELADELPSISDALSCANDTEFAAIRRNLDMPACLDGRFGAPEVSLVLEPQVITGVPAEPLRLDYKSQGLTRPV
;
A
#
# COMPACT_ATOMS: atom_id res chain seq x y z
N MET A 1 -49.18 -45.23 -49.61
CA MET A 1 -48.77 -44.11 -50.46
C MET A 1 -49.45 -42.85 -49.95
N SER A 2 -48.62 -41.88 -49.56
CA SER A 2 -48.97 -40.62 -48.91
C SER A 2 -49.73 -39.68 -49.85
N THR A 3 -50.79 -39.04 -49.36
CA THR A 3 -51.45 -37.90 -50.02
C THR A 3 -51.20 -36.64 -49.21
N SER A 4 -50.33 -35.78 -49.76
CA SER A 4 -50.08 -34.42 -49.26
C SER A 4 -51.27 -33.51 -49.55
N LYS A 5 -51.76 -32.80 -48.53
CA LYS A 5 -52.52 -31.55 -48.69
C LYS A 5 -51.67 -30.41 -48.12
N LYS A 6 -51.26 -29.50 -48.99
CA LYS A 6 -50.73 -28.18 -48.67
C LYS A 6 -51.86 -27.35 -48.06
N THR A 7 -51.58 -26.64 -46.97
CA THR A 7 -52.39 -25.51 -46.51
C THR A 7 -51.44 -24.42 -46.06
N THR A 8 -51.37 -23.38 -46.87
CA THR A 8 -50.71 -22.10 -46.62
C THR A 8 -51.45 -21.35 -45.52
N THR A 9 -50.75 -20.90 -44.49
CA THR A 9 -51.19 -19.79 -43.63
C THR A 9 -50.05 -18.79 -43.50
N SER A 10 -50.37 -17.56 -43.91
CA SER A 10 -49.57 -16.36 -43.86
C SER A 10 -49.22 -16.01 -42.42
N LYS A 11 -47.92 -15.91 -42.11
CA LYS A 11 -47.45 -15.08 -41.01
C LYS A 11 -46.97 -13.77 -41.64
N THR A 12 -47.69 -12.71 -41.34
CA THR A 12 -47.22 -11.33 -41.48
C THR A 12 -45.89 -11.19 -40.74
N GLU A 13 -44.83 -10.90 -41.49
CA GLU A 13 -43.54 -10.45 -40.95
C GLU A 13 -43.75 -9.09 -40.26
N PRO A 14 -43.11 -8.85 -39.10
CA PRO A 14 -43.04 -7.49 -38.57
C PRO A 14 -42.08 -6.66 -39.45
N HIS A 15 -42.52 -5.44 -39.77
CA HIS A 15 -41.77 -4.44 -40.53
C HIS A 15 -40.37 -4.19 -39.95
N ALA A 16 -39.37 -4.11 -40.83
CA ALA A 16 -37.95 -3.96 -40.52
C ALA A 16 -37.49 -2.53 -40.12
N ASP A 17 -38.43 -1.64 -39.74
CA ASP A 17 -38.13 -0.20 -39.52
C ASP A 17 -38.04 0.25 -38.04
N ASP A 18 -38.10 -0.66 -37.06
CA ASP A 18 -38.10 -0.30 -35.62
C ASP A 18 -36.90 -0.83 -34.79
N LEU A 19 -35.83 -1.29 -35.43
CA LEU A 19 -34.57 -1.64 -34.75
C LEU A 19 -33.50 -0.62 -35.09
N LYS A 20 -33.56 0.59 -34.51
CA LYS A 20 -32.33 1.38 -34.32
C LYS A 20 -31.37 0.50 -33.54
N SER A 21 -30.15 0.32 -34.06
CA SER A 21 -29.15 -0.46 -33.35
C SER A 21 -28.92 0.15 -31.97
N GLY A 22 -28.61 -0.66 -30.94
CA GLY A 22 -28.31 -0.13 -29.60
C GLY A 22 -27.19 0.92 -29.61
N GLN A 23 -26.28 0.86 -30.59
CA GLN A 23 -25.26 1.87 -30.81
C GLN A 23 -25.83 3.22 -31.28
N ASP A 24 -26.79 3.23 -32.20
CA ASP A 24 -27.44 4.48 -32.64
C ASP A 24 -28.16 5.17 -31.48
N ALA A 25 -28.76 4.40 -30.57
CA ALA A 25 -29.36 4.90 -29.34
C ALA A 25 -28.29 5.46 -28.39
N PHE A 26 -27.15 4.78 -28.22
CA PHE A 26 -26.02 5.27 -27.42
C PHE A 26 -25.47 6.61 -27.94
N PHE A 27 -25.17 6.72 -29.24
CA PHE A 27 -24.65 7.96 -29.84
C PHE A 27 -25.68 9.10 -29.88
N ALA A 28 -26.97 8.79 -29.72
CA ALA A 28 -28.05 9.75 -29.60
C ALA A 28 -28.35 10.15 -28.14
N SER A 29 -27.68 9.56 -27.14
CA SER A 29 -27.88 9.88 -25.73
C SER A 29 -27.61 11.35 -25.41
N SER A 30 -28.31 11.89 -24.41
CA SER A 30 -28.13 13.26 -23.92
C SER A 30 -26.68 13.53 -23.53
N ALA A 31 -26.02 12.57 -22.88
CA ALA A 31 -24.63 12.66 -22.46
C ALA A 31 -23.67 12.91 -23.65
N ILE A 32 -23.77 12.10 -24.70
CA ILE A 32 -22.94 12.25 -25.91
C ILE A 32 -23.26 13.57 -26.63
N GLN A 33 -24.53 13.94 -26.72
CA GLN A 33 -24.93 15.21 -27.35
C GLN A 33 -24.39 16.43 -26.60
N GLN A 34 -24.43 16.41 -25.26
CA GLN A 34 -23.86 17.46 -24.44
C GLN A 34 -22.35 17.58 -24.66
N LEU A 35 -21.62 16.47 -24.64
CA LEU A 35 -20.17 16.49 -24.88
C LEU A 35 -19.79 17.00 -26.27
N ARG A 36 -20.52 16.59 -27.32
CA ARG A 36 -20.33 17.13 -28.67
C ARG A 36 -20.62 18.63 -28.76
N ALA A 37 -21.56 19.14 -27.98
CA ALA A 37 -21.84 20.57 -27.90
C ALA A 37 -20.70 21.32 -27.20
N PHE A 38 -20.11 20.74 -26.14
CA PHE A 38 -18.94 21.30 -25.46
C PHE A 38 -17.69 21.32 -26.32
N ASP A 39 -17.40 20.26 -27.10
CA ASP A 39 -16.26 20.19 -28.04
C ASP A 39 -16.22 21.41 -28.98
N LYS A 40 -17.39 21.74 -29.56
CA LYS A 40 -17.56 22.87 -30.49
C LYS A 40 -17.29 24.24 -29.86
N ILE A 41 -17.33 24.35 -28.53
CA ILE A 41 -17.19 25.61 -27.81
C ILE A 41 -15.78 25.73 -27.21
N ALA A 42 -15.31 24.68 -26.53
CA ALA A 42 -14.13 24.72 -25.69
C ALA A 42 -12.81 24.49 -26.45
N HIS A 43 -12.83 23.86 -27.64
CA HIS A 43 -11.61 23.43 -28.37
C HIS A 43 -10.63 22.64 -27.48
N ASP A 44 -11.14 21.91 -26.49
CA ASP A 44 -10.32 21.08 -25.63
C ASP A 44 -9.95 19.79 -26.39
N PRO A 45 -8.64 19.49 -26.54
CA PRO A 45 -8.16 18.37 -27.34
C PRO A 45 -8.76 17.02 -26.97
N MET A 46 -9.20 16.84 -25.72
CA MET A 46 -9.81 15.60 -25.25
C MET A 46 -11.15 15.32 -25.94
N PHE A 47 -11.98 16.35 -26.19
CA PHE A 47 -13.33 16.15 -26.74
C PHE A 47 -13.34 15.90 -28.25
N HIS A 48 -12.26 16.24 -28.96
CA HIS A 48 -12.09 15.88 -30.38
C HIS A 48 -12.14 14.37 -30.64
N PHE A 49 -11.92 13.56 -29.60
CA PHE A 49 -11.99 12.10 -29.69
C PHE A 49 -13.39 11.54 -29.43
N ILE A 50 -14.42 12.35 -29.12
CA ILE A 50 -15.76 11.85 -28.75
C ILE A 50 -16.39 10.93 -29.82
N ASP A 51 -16.13 11.18 -31.11
CA ASP A 51 -16.68 10.36 -32.19
C ASP A 51 -15.90 9.07 -32.44
N SER A 52 -14.64 8.99 -32.00
CA SER A 52 -13.76 7.82 -32.18
C SER A 52 -13.62 6.97 -30.91
N HIS A 53 -13.73 7.59 -29.74
CA HIS A 53 -13.52 7.01 -28.41
C HIS A 53 -14.55 7.56 -27.40
N PRO A 54 -15.86 7.42 -27.68
CA PRO A 54 -16.91 8.09 -26.91
C PRO A 54 -16.90 7.70 -25.42
N MET A 55 -16.61 6.44 -25.11
CA MET A 55 -16.60 5.96 -23.72
C MET A 55 -15.43 6.51 -22.91
N HIS A 56 -14.23 6.58 -23.49
CA HIS A 56 -13.07 7.16 -22.81
C HIS A 56 -13.35 8.61 -22.43
N VAL A 57 -13.89 9.39 -23.37
CA VAL A 57 -14.25 10.78 -23.12
C VAL A 57 -15.40 10.89 -22.13
N LEU A 58 -16.46 10.08 -22.24
CA LEU A 58 -17.56 10.07 -21.26
C LEU A 58 -17.06 9.82 -19.83
N ILE A 59 -16.26 8.77 -19.62
CA ILE A 59 -15.82 8.35 -18.29
C ILE A 59 -14.83 9.36 -17.68
N THR A 60 -14.00 10.01 -18.50
CA THR A 60 -13.05 11.05 -18.03
C THR A 60 -13.67 12.43 -17.87
N SER A 61 -14.81 12.69 -18.51
CA SER A 61 -15.50 13.98 -18.45
C SER A 61 -16.23 14.21 -17.12
N LYS A 62 -16.74 15.43 -16.90
CA LYS A 62 -17.55 15.81 -15.74
C LYS A 62 -19.02 15.36 -15.81
N VAL A 63 -19.35 14.45 -16.72
CA VAL A 63 -20.70 13.88 -16.86
C VAL A 63 -21.01 13.00 -15.64
N SER A 64 -22.26 13.04 -15.17
CA SER A 64 -22.68 12.29 -13.99
C SER A 64 -22.66 10.78 -14.25
N ASP A 65 -22.38 9.96 -13.22
CA ASP A 65 -22.45 8.50 -13.33
C ASP A 65 -23.81 8.03 -13.85
N CYS A 66 -24.91 8.68 -13.44
CA CYS A 66 -26.25 8.39 -13.93
C CYS A 66 -26.36 8.54 -15.46
N ASP A 67 -25.87 9.64 -16.02
CA ASP A 67 -25.93 9.87 -17.47
C ASP A 67 -25.06 8.86 -18.24
N ILE A 68 -23.93 8.43 -17.67
CA ILE A 68 -23.08 7.40 -18.28
C ILE A 68 -23.76 6.04 -18.22
N LEU A 69 -24.38 5.68 -17.09
CA LEU A 69 -25.14 4.44 -16.94
C LEU A 69 -26.34 4.40 -17.89
N ASP A 70 -27.05 5.51 -18.03
CA ASP A 70 -28.15 5.65 -18.99
C ASP A 70 -27.65 5.45 -20.43
N ALA A 71 -26.50 6.05 -20.80
CA ALA A 71 -25.90 5.82 -22.10
C ALA A 71 -25.55 4.32 -22.30
N LEU A 72 -24.85 3.71 -21.34
CA LEU A 72 -24.45 2.30 -21.37
C LEU A 72 -25.65 1.35 -21.46
N SER A 73 -26.78 1.69 -20.83
CA SER A 73 -28.00 0.86 -20.86
C SER A 73 -28.59 0.66 -22.27
N ASN A 74 -28.24 1.54 -23.22
CA ASN A 74 -28.68 1.43 -24.61
C ASN A 74 -27.83 0.45 -25.43
N LEU A 75 -26.70 -0.01 -24.89
CA LEU A 75 -25.81 -0.94 -25.59
C LEU A 75 -26.35 -2.38 -25.52
N ASN A 76 -26.22 -3.10 -26.63
CA ASN A 76 -26.56 -4.52 -26.67
C ASN A 76 -25.36 -5.34 -26.17
N PRO A 77 -25.52 -6.24 -25.19
CA PRO A 77 -24.43 -7.09 -24.67
C PRO A 77 -23.82 -8.05 -25.71
N ASP A 78 -24.52 -8.33 -26.81
CA ASP A 78 -23.97 -9.15 -27.90
C ASP A 78 -22.91 -8.37 -28.70
N HIS A 79 -21.65 -8.61 -28.33
CA HIS A 79 -20.35 -8.10 -28.79
C HIS A 79 -20.06 -8.03 -30.30
N SER A 80 -21.04 -8.26 -31.17
CA SER A 80 -20.86 -8.27 -32.62
C SER A 80 -20.53 -6.90 -33.23
N ASP A 81 -20.74 -5.80 -32.49
CA ASP A 81 -20.41 -4.45 -32.97
C ASP A 81 -19.57 -3.70 -31.92
N ASN A 82 -18.26 -3.69 -32.14
CA ASN A 82 -17.20 -3.45 -31.15
C ASN A 82 -16.80 -1.95 -31.01
N ARG A 83 -17.59 -1.02 -31.56
CA ARG A 83 -17.16 0.39 -31.75
C ARG A 83 -17.11 1.21 -30.46
N VAL A 84 -17.65 0.69 -29.36
CA VAL A 84 -17.78 1.42 -28.09
C VAL A 84 -16.73 0.99 -27.06
N PHE A 85 -16.20 -0.23 -27.18
CA PHE A 85 -15.17 -0.83 -26.31
C PHE A 85 -13.79 -0.89 -26.98
N ILE A 86 -13.51 0.05 -27.90
CA ILE A 86 -12.26 0.04 -28.65
C ILE A 86 -11.10 0.39 -27.72
N ARG A 87 -9.98 -0.31 -27.85
CA ARG A 87 -8.68 0.17 -27.37
C ARG A 87 -8.39 1.55 -27.95
N SER A 88 -8.07 2.54 -27.14
CA SER A 88 -7.79 3.87 -27.68
C SER A 88 -6.37 3.99 -28.23
N HIS A 89 -6.25 4.40 -29.48
CA HIS A 89 -4.97 4.80 -30.08
C HIS A 89 -4.71 6.32 -29.97
N ALA A 90 -5.56 7.05 -29.25
CA ALA A 90 -5.33 8.46 -29.01
C ALA A 90 -4.13 8.62 -28.06
N PRO A 91 -3.22 9.58 -28.31
CA PRO A 91 -2.02 9.76 -27.48
C PRO A 91 -2.31 9.97 -26.00
N PHE A 92 -3.50 10.48 -25.67
CA PHE A 92 -3.92 10.78 -24.30
C PHE A 92 -4.37 9.53 -23.51
N PHE A 93 -4.86 8.50 -24.20
CA PHE A 93 -5.41 7.32 -23.55
C PHE A 93 -4.46 6.11 -23.58
N GLU A 94 -3.31 6.21 -24.26
CA GLU A 94 -2.20 5.24 -24.17
C GLU A 94 -2.64 3.77 -24.29
N GLY A 95 -3.49 3.44 -25.27
CA GLY A 95 -3.93 2.05 -25.45
C GLY A 95 -4.98 1.57 -24.45
N ALA A 96 -5.47 2.42 -23.56
CA ALA A 96 -6.49 2.05 -22.58
C ALA A 96 -7.81 1.64 -23.27
N THR A 97 -8.49 0.64 -22.71
CA THR A 97 -9.92 0.39 -22.97
C THR A 97 -10.78 1.23 -22.02
N PRO A 98 -12.10 1.39 -22.27
CA PRO A 98 -12.97 2.08 -21.31
C PRO A 98 -12.91 1.48 -19.90
N LEU A 99 -12.69 0.16 -19.80
CA LEU A 99 -12.57 -0.54 -18.53
C LEU A 99 -11.31 -0.11 -17.75
N HIS A 100 -10.19 0.16 -18.42
CA HIS A 100 -9.00 0.72 -17.78
C HIS A 100 -9.29 2.09 -17.14
N ILE A 101 -9.97 2.97 -17.86
CA ILE A 101 -10.32 4.32 -17.37
C ILE A 101 -11.29 4.26 -16.19
N ALA A 102 -12.30 3.38 -16.26
CA ALA A 102 -13.24 3.17 -15.15
C ALA A 102 -12.54 2.57 -13.91
N ALA A 103 -11.58 1.67 -14.12
CA ALA A 103 -10.76 1.08 -13.06
C ALA A 103 -9.84 2.13 -12.42
N GLN A 104 -9.14 2.96 -13.20
CA GLN A 104 -8.29 4.05 -12.70
C GLN A 104 -9.03 4.98 -11.73
N THR A 105 -10.27 5.33 -12.07
CA THR A 105 -11.12 6.22 -11.25
C THR A 105 -11.93 5.48 -10.20
N ALA A 106 -11.78 4.16 -10.11
CA ALA A 106 -12.48 3.26 -9.19
C ALA A 106 -14.01 3.42 -9.17
N ARG A 107 -14.62 3.74 -10.33
CA ARG A 107 -16.07 3.94 -10.49
C ARG A 107 -16.81 2.61 -10.58
N LEU A 108 -17.13 2.01 -9.44
CA LEU A 108 -17.71 0.66 -9.31
C LEU A 108 -18.90 0.41 -10.24
N ASP A 109 -19.86 1.32 -10.27
CA ASP A 109 -21.10 1.10 -11.03
C ASP A 109 -20.86 1.18 -12.54
N ILE A 110 -19.93 2.04 -12.98
CA ILE A 110 -19.47 2.09 -14.36
C ILE A 110 -18.71 0.82 -14.74
N ILE A 111 -17.84 0.31 -13.86
CA ILE A 111 -17.13 -0.96 -14.07
C ILE A 111 -18.14 -2.10 -14.29
N LYS A 112 -19.15 -2.21 -13.42
CA LYS A 112 -20.22 -3.22 -13.54
C LYS A 112 -20.96 -3.09 -14.87
N ALA A 113 -21.43 -1.89 -15.18
CA ALA A 113 -22.19 -1.63 -16.40
C ALA A 113 -21.37 -1.93 -17.67
N LEU A 114 -20.06 -1.63 -17.69
CA LEU A 114 -19.18 -1.99 -18.79
C LEU A 114 -19.09 -3.52 -18.96
N LEU A 115 -18.89 -4.27 -17.87
CA LEU A 115 -18.81 -5.73 -17.94
C LEU A 115 -20.16 -6.38 -18.32
N GLU A 116 -21.27 -5.82 -17.87
CA GLU A 116 -22.62 -6.24 -18.26
C GLU A 116 -22.94 -5.93 -19.73
N ALA A 117 -22.46 -4.80 -20.24
CA ALA A 117 -22.58 -4.40 -21.64
C ALA A 117 -21.59 -5.13 -22.58
N GLY A 118 -20.85 -6.11 -22.05
CA GLY A 118 -20.04 -7.04 -22.83
C GLY A 118 -18.55 -6.95 -22.58
N ALA A 119 -18.00 -5.92 -21.93
CA ALA A 119 -16.55 -5.67 -21.81
C ALA A 119 -15.74 -6.67 -20.96
N LYS A 120 -16.24 -7.90 -20.78
CA LYS A 120 -15.53 -8.99 -20.10
C LYS A 120 -14.20 -9.36 -20.77
N PRO A 121 -14.06 -9.40 -22.11
CA PRO A 121 -12.76 -9.65 -22.75
C PRO A 121 -11.69 -8.62 -22.34
N ASP A 122 -12.10 -7.38 -22.10
CA ASP A 122 -11.20 -6.27 -21.73
C ASP A 122 -10.55 -6.44 -20.36
N LEU A 123 -11.01 -7.39 -19.52
CA LEU A 123 -10.39 -7.70 -18.23
C LEU A 123 -8.91 -8.11 -18.36
N HIS A 124 -8.53 -8.64 -19.52
CA HIS A 124 -7.17 -9.11 -19.81
C HIS A 124 -6.45 -8.28 -20.87
N GLU A 125 -7.12 -7.27 -21.45
CA GLU A 125 -6.48 -6.37 -22.40
C GLU A 125 -5.43 -5.53 -21.69
N LEU A 126 -4.30 -5.29 -22.37
CA LEU A 126 -3.17 -4.55 -21.83
C LEU A 126 -3.15 -3.14 -22.42
N ASP A 127 -2.97 -2.08 -21.65
CA ASP A 127 -2.68 -0.75 -22.21
C ASP A 127 -1.31 -0.70 -22.95
N ASP A 128 -0.90 0.46 -23.48
CA ASP A 128 0.39 0.59 -24.19
C ASP A 128 1.60 0.44 -23.25
N ALA A 129 1.38 0.58 -21.93
CA ALA A 129 2.39 0.35 -20.90
C ALA A 129 2.40 -1.10 -20.37
N GLY A 130 1.52 -1.96 -20.89
CA GLY A 130 1.47 -3.38 -20.55
C GLY A 130 0.65 -3.73 -19.30
N HIS A 131 -0.28 -2.86 -18.88
CA HIS A 131 -1.13 -3.08 -17.70
C HIS A 131 -2.54 -3.50 -18.09
N THR A 132 -3.10 -4.48 -17.39
CA THR A 132 -4.54 -4.77 -17.37
C THR A 132 -5.34 -3.69 -16.63
N PRO A 133 -6.68 -3.65 -16.74
CA PRO A 133 -7.49 -2.71 -15.95
C PRO A 133 -7.27 -2.81 -14.43
N LEU A 134 -7.09 -4.04 -13.92
CA LEU A 134 -6.79 -4.25 -12.50
C LEU A 134 -5.40 -3.70 -12.12
N GLU A 135 -4.38 -3.94 -12.95
CA GLU A 135 -3.03 -3.40 -12.71
C GLU A 135 -2.99 -1.87 -12.82
N PHE A 136 -3.80 -1.29 -13.71
CA PHE A 136 -3.96 0.16 -13.82
C PHE A 136 -4.57 0.76 -12.54
N LEU A 137 -5.61 0.12 -11.98
CA LEU A 137 -6.15 0.47 -10.67
C LEU A 137 -5.06 0.35 -9.60
N ASP A 138 -4.37 -0.79 -9.52
CA ASP A 138 -3.33 -1.04 -8.50
C ASP A 138 -2.20 0.00 -8.54
N ARG A 139 -1.74 0.39 -9.74
CA ARG A 139 -0.78 1.50 -9.92
C ARG A 139 -1.33 2.81 -9.38
N THR A 140 -2.58 3.13 -9.70
CA THR A 140 -3.23 4.37 -9.21
C THR A 140 -3.34 4.36 -7.68
N LEU A 141 -3.67 3.21 -7.09
CA LEU A 141 -3.73 3.03 -5.65
C LEU A 141 -2.36 3.20 -5.00
N HIS A 142 -1.30 2.66 -5.60
CA HIS A 142 0.08 2.87 -5.16
C HIS A 142 0.46 4.35 -5.18
N GLU A 143 0.23 5.06 -6.29
CA GLU A 143 0.51 6.51 -6.38
C GLU A 143 -0.26 7.34 -5.34
N LEU A 144 -1.51 6.97 -5.03
CA LEU A 144 -2.30 7.66 -4.01
C LEU A 144 -1.71 7.49 -2.61
N ARG A 145 -1.12 6.33 -2.32
CA ARG A 145 -0.40 6.08 -1.06
C ARG A 145 0.86 6.93 -0.98
N GLU A 146 1.66 6.94 -2.05
CA GLU A 146 2.92 7.71 -2.12
C GLU A 146 2.70 9.22 -2.04
N ARG A 147 1.60 9.75 -2.56
CA ARG A 147 1.29 11.19 -2.48
C ARG A 147 0.93 11.66 -1.06
N ARG A 148 0.51 10.76 -0.17
CA ARG A 148 0.04 11.08 1.19
C ARG A 148 0.52 10.05 2.23
N PRO A 149 1.84 9.80 2.35
CA PRO A 149 2.36 8.71 3.16
C PRO A 149 1.98 8.86 4.64
N ASP A 150 2.00 10.08 5.16
CA ASP A 150 1.77 10.37 6.59
C ASP A 150 0.29 10.35 7.01
N THR A 151 -0.64 10.49 6.05
CA THR A 151 -2.08 10.66 6.34
C THR A 151 -2.94 9.56 5.75
N PHE A 152 -2.33 8.54 5.16
CA PHE A 152 -3.05 7.43 4.54
C PHE A 152 -3.73 6.54 5.59
N GLY A 153 -5.04 6.73 5.77
CA GLY A 153 -5.88 5.92 6.68
C GLY A 153 -6.58 4.73 6.00
N GLY A 154 -6.19 4.38 4.78
CA GLY A 154 -6.81 3.37 3.95
C GLY A 154 -7.68 3.92 2.81
N PHE A 155 -7.96 3.07 1.82
CA PHE A 155 -8.80 3.40 0.68
C PHE A 155 -10.27 3.50 1.06
N ALA A 156 -10.98 4.39 0.37
CA ALA A 156 -12.42 4.54 0.53
C ALA A 156 -13.15 3.24 0.13
N LYS A 157 -14.32 3.01 0.74
CA LYS A 157 -15.10 1.79 0.53
C LYS A 157 -15.38 1.48 -0.95
N HIS A 158 -15.81 2.49 -1.73
CA HIS A 158 -16.08 2.29 -3.17
C HIS A 158 -14.84 1.81 -3.93
N VAL A 159 -13.64 2.31 -3.59
CA VAL A 159 -12.37 1.87 -4.18
C VAL A 159 -12.10 0.40 -3.87
N THR A 160 -12.25 0.01 -2.60
CA THR A 160 -12.07 -1.39 -2.18
C THR A 160 -13.08 -2.32 -2.86
N GLN A 161 -14.32 -1.87 -3.05
CA GLN A 161 -15.36 -2.63 -3.74
C GLN A 161 -15.06 -2.76 -5.24
N SER A 162 -14.54 -1.71 -5.89
CA SER A 162 -14.09 -1.76 -7.29
C SER A 162 -12.98 -2.78 -7.49
N LYS A 163 -11.96 -2.79 -6.62
CA LYS A 163 -10.88 -3.80 -6.67
C LYS A 163 -11.41 -5.21 -6.42
N ALA A 164 -12.26 -5.39 -5.40
CA ALA A 164 -12.89 -6.67 -5.09
C ALA A 164 -13.66 -7.23 -6.30
N PHE A 165 -14.47 -6.39 -6.93
CA PHE A 165 -15.28 -6.77 -8.07
C PHE A 165 -14.44 -7.15 -9.29
N LEU A 166 -13.36 -6.42 -9.59
CA LEU A 166 -12.43 -6.78 -10.67
C LEU A 166 -11.71 -8.10 -10.40
N LEU A 167 -11.27 -8.35 -9.16
CA LEU A 167 -10.68 -9.62 -8.76
C LEU A 167 -11.66 -10.79 -8.93
N GLU A 168 -12.91 -10.61 -8.49
CA GLU A 168 -13.99 -11.58 -8.66
C GLU A 168 -14.27 -11.87 -10.13
N ALA A 169 -14.36 -10.82 -10.96
CA ALA A 169 -14.58 -10.96 -12.40
C ALA A 169 -13.44 -11.70 -13.11
N LEU A 170 -12.21 -11.58 -12.60
CA LEU A 170 -11.03 -12.32 -13.06
C LEU A 170 -10.95 -13.75 -12.49
N GLY A 171 -11.89 -14.18 -11.65
CA GLY A 171 -11.86 -15.47 -10.98
C GLY A 171 -10.72 -15.62 -9.96
N ARG A 172 -10.16 -14.50 -9.47
CA ARG A 172 -9.10 -14.46 -8.47
C ARG A 172 -9.69 -14.52 -7.07
N SER A 173 -8.89 -14.94 -6.09
CA SER A 173 -9.28 -14.82 -4.68
C SER A 173 -9.48 -13.34 -4.31
N VAL A 174 -10.56 -13.06 -3.61
CA VAL A 174 -10.92 -11.70 -3.20
C VAL A 174 -10.53 -11.51 -1.73
N PRO A 175 -9.56 -10.64 -1.41
CA PRO A 175 -9.27 -10.27 -0.03
C PRO A 175 -10.50 -9.63 0.62
N SER A 176 -10.60 -9.70 1.93
CA SER A 176 -11.68 -9.00 2.64
C SER A 176 -11.62 -7.49 2.42
N ILE A 177 -12.74 -6.79 2.56
CA ILE A 177 -12.79 -5.33 2.42
C ILE A 177 -11.83 -4.63 3.38
N GLU A 178 -11.68 -5.14 4.61
CA GLU A 178 -10.70 -4.64 5.59
C GLU A 178 -9.26 -4.82 5.13
N GLN A 179 -8.96 -5.88 4.37
CA GLN A 179 -7.64 -6.07 3.78
C GLN A 179 -7.43 -5.17 2.56
N LEU A 180 -8.45 -5.04 1.69
CA LEU A 180 -8.40 -4.17 0.51
C LEU A 180 -8.28 -2.69 0.87
N LYS A 181 -8.80 -2.28 2.03
CA LYS A 181 -8.59 -0.94 2.60
C LYS A 181 -7.11 -0.56 2.64
N TRP A 182 -6.23 -1.54 2.84
CA TRP A 182 -4.79 -1.36 2.92
C TRP A 182 -4.05 -1.77 1.63
N GLY A 183 -4.77 -1.99 0.52
CA GLY A 183 -4.17 -2.32 -0.77
C GLY A 183 -3.82 -3.79 -0.98
N CYS A 184 -4.08 -4.67 -0.01
CA CYS A 184 -3.79 -6.11 -0.10
C CYS A 184 -4.27 -6.71 -1.43
N SER A 185 -3.39 -7.43 -2.13
CA SER A 185 -3.74 -8.19 -3.35
C SER A 185 -3.71 -9.71 -3.14
N CYS A 186 -3.08 -10.21 -2.06
CA CYS A 186 -2.90 -11.64 -1.85
C CYS A 186 -3.95 -12.30 -0.93
N GLY A 187 -4.73 -11.52 -0.17
CA GLY A 187 -5.72 -12.04 0.78
C GLY A 187 -5.13 -12.60 2.08
N ALA A 188 -3.80 -12.63 2.22
CA ALA A 188 -3.10 -13.22 3.35
C ALA A 188 -2.32 -12.22 4.22
N CYS A 189 -2.40 -10.91 3.92
CA CYS A 189 -1.77 -9.89 4.76
C CYS A 189 -2.38 -9.90 6.17
N LEU A 190 -1.54 -9.88 7.20
CA LEU A 190 -1.97 -9.64 8.57
C LEU A 190 -2.51 -8.21 8.66
N GLU A 191 -3.74 -8.10 9.18
CA GLU A 191 -4.53 -6.86 9.24
C GLU A 191 -4.68 -6.10 7.90
N GLY A 192 -4.38 -6.76 6.79
CA GLY A 192 -4.44 -6.17 5.46
C GLY A 192 -3.20 -5.43 4.98
N TRP A 193 -2.22 -5.15 5.84
CA TRP A 193 -1.09 -4.29 5.49
C TRP A 193 0.29 -4.93 5.67
N LEU A 194 0.45 -5.92 6.54
CA LEU A 194 1.72 -6.66 6.68
C LEU A 194 1.69 -7.93 5.83
N SER A 195 2.42 -7.94 4.72
CA SER A 195 2.38 -9.06 3.78
C SER A 195 3.05 -10.34 4.32
N PRO A 196 2.67 -11.53 3.83
CA PRO A 196 3.32 -12.79 4.20
C PRO A 196 4.84 -12.79 3.94
N VAL A 197 5.26 -12.17 2.83
CA VAL A 197 6.67 -12.03 2.46
C VAL A 197 7.43 -11.18 3.47
N VAL A 198 6.91 -10.00 3.81
CA VAL A 198 7.56 -9.12 4.78
C VAL A 198 7.56 -9.76 6.18
N ARG A 199 6.48 -10.45 6.55
CA ARG A 199 6.39 -11.22 7.81
C ARG A 199 7.47 -12.30 7.90
N ALA A 200 7.62 -13.14 6.87
CA ALA A 200 8.64 -14.19 6.83
C ALA A 200 10.05 -13.62 6.95
N ARG A 201 10.33 -12.53 6.23
CA ARG A 201 11.63 -11.86 6.28
C ARG A 201 11.91 -11.21 7.63
N LEU A 202 10.92 -10.58 8.24
CA LEU A 202 11.06 -10.03 9.59
C LEU A 202 11.41 -11.11 10.61
N MET A 203 10.77 -12.29 10.54
CA MET A 203 11.12 -13.42 11.41
C MET A 203 12.58 -13.84 11.21
N THR A 204 13.00 -14.07 9.97
CA THR A 204 14.37 -14.46 9.64
C THR A 204 15.40 -13.43 10.11
N VAL A 205 15.13 -12.14 9.87
CA VAL A 205 16.02 -11.04 10.28
C VAL A 205 16.10 -10.95 11.80
N CYS A 206 14.98 -11.09 12.52
CA CYS A 206 14.97 -11.08 13.98
C CYS A 206 15.83 -12.22 14.56
N VAL A 207 15.66 -13.45 14.05
CA VAL A 207 16.49 -14.61 14.46
C VAL A 207 17.97 -14.37 14.18
N ARG A 208 18.31 -13.82 13.01
CA ARG A 208 19.71 -13.56 12.63
C ARG A 208 20.34 -12.47 13.49
N ALA A 209 19.62 -11.38 13.74
CA ALA A 209 20.08 -10.26 14.56
C ALA A 209 20.31 -10.68 16.02
N GLU A 210 19.37 -11.45 16.59
CA GLU A 210 19.49 -12.03 17.93
C GLU A 210 20.77 -12.89 18.05
N LYS A 211 20.95 -13.86 17.14
CA LYS A 211 22.13 -14.73 17.13
C LYS A 211 23.43 -13.96 17.00
N ALA A 212 23.46 -12.94 16.14
CA ALA A 212 24.64 -12.10 15.95
C ALA A 212 25.00 -11.35 17.24
N LEU A 213 24.01 -10.79 17.94
CA LEU A 213 24.20 -10.10 19.22
C LEU A 213 24.66 -11.05 20.33
N VAL A 214 24.04 -12.23 20.45
CA VAL A 214 24.45 -13.24 21.43
C VAL A 214 25.87 -13.72 21.19
N ASN A 215 26.25 -13.99 19.94
CA ASN A 215 27.61 -14.37 19.59
C ASN A 215 28.62 -13.26 19.88
N ALA A 216 28.26 -11.99 19.64
CA ALA A 216 29.10 -10.85 19.98
C ALA A 216 29.33 -10.78 21.50
N VAL A 217 28.28 -10.97 22.30
CA VAL A 217 28.38 -11.01 23.78
C VAL A 217 29.29 -12.16 24.24
N LEU A 218 29.07 -13.38 23.76
CA LEU A 218 29.89 -14.55 24.11
C LEU A 218 31.37 -14.35 23.75
N SER A 219 31.66 -13.72 22.62
CA SER A 219 33.03 -13.40 22.21
C SER A 219 33.70 -12.44 23.19
N LEU A 220 32.95 -11.46 23.71
CA LEU A 220 33.46 -10.48 24.66
C LEU A 220 33.71 -11.10 26.04
N GLU A 221 32.82 -11.99 26.50
CA GLU A 221 33.00 -12.75 27.74
C GLU A 221 34.29 -13.57 27.69
N LYS A 222 34.50 -14.31 26.59
CA LYS A 222 35.71 -15.11 26.39
C LYS A 222 36.98 -14.25 26.39
N SER A 223 36.97 -13.11 25.70
CA SER A 223 38.13 -12.19 25.70
C SER A 223 38.44 -11.63 27.09
N ARG A 224 37.41 -11.41 27.94
CA ARG A 224 37.58 -10.96 29.33
C ARG A 224 38.22 -12.06 30.20
N GLU A 225 37.77 -13.30 30.05
CA GLU A 225 38.36 -14.45 30.75
C GLU A 225 39.85 -14.64 30.40
N GLU A 226 40.19 -14.48 29.11
CA GLU A 226 41.58 -14.61 28.62
C GLU A 226 42.49 -13.46 29.11
N ALA A 227 41.94 -12.26 29.34
CA ALA A 227 42.71 -11.09 29.78
C ALA A 227 43.01 -11.07 31.30
N GLY A 228 42.26 -11.81 32.11
CA GLY A 228 42.37 -11.82 33.58
C GLY A 228 41.88 -10.54 34.26
N ASP A 229 41.43 -10.64 35.52
CA ASP A 229 40.78 -9.60 36.35
C ASP A 229 41.54 -8.26 36.53
N SER A 230 42.71 -8.07 35.91
CA SER A 230 43.54 -6.86 36.06
C SER A 230 43.11 -5.69 35.16
N LEU A 231 42.14 -5.89 34.26
CA LEU A 231 41.50 -4.83 33.50
C LEU A 231 39.99 -4.93 33.77
N VAL A 232 39.48 -4.06 34.64
CA VAL A 232 38.05 -3.77 34.67
C VAL A 232 37.71 -3.29 33.26
N ALA A 233 37.11 -4.15 32.43
CA ALA A 233 36.59 -3.70 31.15
C ALA A 233 35.43 -2.75 31.49
N PRO A 234 35.57 -1.42 31.26
CA PRO A 234 34.38 -0.61 31.23
C PRO A 234 33.56 -1.09 30.02
N ASP A 235 32.25 -0.97 30.10
CA ASP A 235 31.29 -0.91 29.00
C ASP A 235 31.86 -1.09 27.58
N ILE A 236 31.24 -1.94 26.75
CA ILE A 236 31.69 -2.22 25.38
C ILE A 236 31.85 -0.89 24.63
N ARG A 237 33.10 -0.52 24.36
CA ARG A 237 33.43 0.72 23.63
C ARG A 237 33.13 0.52 22.15
N ILE A 238 31.89 0.79 21.76
CA ILE A 238 31.51 0.94 20.36
C ILE A 238 31.87 2.36 19.93
N TYR A 239 33.16 2.67 19.79
CA TYR A 239 33.58 4.03 19.42
C TYR A 239 34.29 4.16 18.08
N ASP A 240 33.59 4.91 17.22
CA ASP A 240 34.03 5.82 16.17
C ASP A 240 34.56 5.29 14.84
N GLY A 241 34.68 3.98 14.68
CA GLY A 241 34.92 3.35 13.39
C GLY A 241 34.05 2.12 13.25
N PHE A 242 33.43 1.95 12.08
CA PHE A 242 32.68 0.76 11.70
C PHE A 242 33.59 -0.47 11.90
N ASP A 243 33.47 -1.15 13.04
CA ASP A 243 34.16 -2.40 13.28
C ASP A 243 33.35 -3.48 12.57
N ALA A 244 33.88 -4.05 11.49
CA ALA A 244 33.24 -5.10 10.70
C ALA A 244 32.91 -6.38 11.52
N ARG A 245 33.30 -6.43 12.80
CA ARG A 245 32.96 -7.49 13.75
C ARG A 245 31.67 -7.24 14.52
N LEU A 246 31.11 -6.03 14.48
CA LEU A 246 29.88 -5.68 15.19
C LEU A 246 28.64 -6.01 14.34
N PRO A 247 27.55 -6.52 14.93
CA PRO A 247 26.31 -6.78 14.19
C PRO A 247 25.74 -5.51 13.54
N ASP A 248 25.36 -5.59 12.26
CA ASP A 248 24.76 -4.49 11.48
C ASP A 248 23.55 -3.86 12.20
N SER A 249 22.81 -4.66 12.98
CA SER A 249 21.65 -4.21 13.77
C SER A 249 21.99 -3.12 14.80
N LEU A 250 23.26 -2.96 15.19
CA LEU A 250 23.70 -1.93 16.13
C LEU A 250 23.76 -0.53 15.50
N GLU A 251 23.87 -0.42 14.17
CA GLU A 251 23.88 0.88 13.47
C GLU A 251 22.59 1.69 13.68
N PHE A 252 21.51 0.99 13.97
CA PHE A 252 20.15 1.50 14.15
C PHE A 252 19.86 1.96 15.58
N ILE A 253 20.84 1.86 16.49
CA ILE A 253 20.78 2.47 17.81
C ILE A 253 21.24 3.94 17.71
N PRO A 254 20.57 4.89 18.38
CA PRO A 254 20.97 6.29 18.37
C PRO A 254 22.44 6.51 18.71
N LYS A 255 23.09 7.37 17.91
CA LYS A 255 24.51 7.72 18.07
C LYS A 255 24.84 8.18 19.51
N PRO A 256 23.99 8.96 20.22
CA PRO A 256 24.25 9.34 21.61
C PRO A 256 24.41 8.13 22.54
N PHE A 257 23.69 7.04 22.32
CA PHE A 257 23.80 5.82 23.13
C PHE A 257 25.00 4.97 22.75
N ARG A 258 25.28 4.82 21.44
CA ARG A 258 26.47 4.09 20.96
C ARG A 258 27.76 4.69 21.49
N THR A 259 27.80 6.02 21.58
CA THR A 259 28.93 6.77 22.13
C THR A 259 28.95 6.75 23.68
N GLN A 260 27.96 6.25 24.40
CA GLN A 260 28.07 6.17 25.88
C GLN A 260 28.66 4.84 26.38
N ASN A 261 29.13 3.99 25.45
CA ASN A 261 29.47 2.58 25.64
C ASN A 261 28.25 1.74 26.06
N LEU A 262 27.97 0.69 25.29
CA LEU A 262 26.83 -0.19 25.57
C LEU A 262 27.25 -1.30 26.54
N SER A 263 26.41 -1.58 27.53
CA SER A 263 26.67 -2.69 28.46
C SER A 263 26.38 -4.04 27.80
N GLU A 264 26.97 -5.11 28.32
CA GLU A 264 26.61 -6.47 27.94
C GLU A 264 25.10 -6.73 28.16
N GLY A 265 24.56 -6.22 29.27
CA GLY A 265 23.13 -6.30 29.60
C GLY A 265 22.26 -5.59 28.57
N PHE A 266 22.70 -4.45 28.03
CA PHE A 266 22.00 -3.78 26.94
C PHE A 266 21.98 -4.63 25.66
N LEU A 267 23.12 -5.22 25.25
CA LEU A 267 23.15 -6.07 24.07
C LEU A 267 22.23 -7.29 24.21
N ARG A 268 22.22 -7.91 25.40
CA ARG A 268 21.31 -9.02 25.73
C ARG A 268 19.85 -8.58 25.68
N GLY A 269 19.51 -7.39 26.19
CA GLY A 269 18.15 -6.87 26.12
C GLY A 269 17.71 -6.49 24.71
N TYR A 270 18.63 -5.94 23.92
CA TYR A 270 18.38 -5.64 22.50
C TYR A 270 18.14 -6.93 21.71
N ALA A 271 18.96 -7.96 21.91
CA ALA A 271 18.75 -9.29 21.35
C ALA A 271 17.39 -9.88 21.74
N PHE A 272 17.01 -9.70 23.00
CA PHE A 272 15.74 -10.19 23.53
C PHE A 272 14.51 -9.50 22.89
N MET A 273 14.60 -8.23 22.50
CA MET A 273 13.52 -7.57 21.77
C MET A 273 13.30 -8.19 20.38
N PHE A 274 14.36 -8.63 19.70
CA PHE A 274 14.22 -9.40 18.45
C PHE A 274 13.53 -10.75 18.70
N THR A 275 13.83 -11.44 19.82
CA THR A 275 13.13 -12.67 20.21
C THR A 275 11.64 -12.42 20.44
N CYS A 276 11.28 -11.31 21.09
CA CYS A 276 9.88 -10.95 21.32
C CYS A 276 9.16 -10.68 19.99
N ALA A 277 9.76 -9.91 19.08
CA ALA A 277 9.21 -9.63 17.76
C ALA A 277 8.98 -10.91 16.95
N GLU A 278 9.99 -11.79 16.91
CA GLU A 278 9.93 -13.09 16.25
C GLU A 278 8.78 -13.96 16.80
N THR A 279 8.65 -14.03 18.13
CA THR A 279 7.59 -14.80 18.81
C THR A 279 6.20 -14.32 18.38
N ILE A 280 5.99 -13.00 18.32
CA ILE A 280 4.72 -12.38 17.92
C ILE A 280 4.42 -12.68 16.44
N LEU A 281 5.41 -12.50 15.58
CA LEU A 281 5.29 -12.75 14.15
C LEU A 281 5.00 -14.23 13.87
N ARG A 282 5.67 -15.16 14.54
CA ARG A 282 5.42 -16.60 14.40
C ARG A 282 4.02 -16.98 14.84
N ALA A 283 3.53 -16.36 15.93
CA ALA A 283 2.17 -16.55 16.41
C ALA A 283 1.08 -15.94 15.50
N GLY A 284 1.45 -15.16 14.47
CA GLY A 284 0.51 -14.60 13.50
C GLY A 284 -0.09 -13.26 13.91
N TYR A 285 0.62 -12.51 14.75
CA TYR A 285 0.21 -11.20 15.22
C TYR A 285 1.16 -10.10 14.71
N ILE A 286 0.70 -8.85 14.78
CA ILE A 286 1.50 -7.68 14.44
C ILE A 286 2.47 -7.35 15.59
N PRO A 287 3.78 -7.16 15.31
CA PRO A 287 4.77 -6.84 16.33
C PRO A 287 4.76 -5.35 16.69
N HIS A 288 3.64 -4.84 17.21
CA HIS A 288 3.59 -3.48 17.76
C HIS A 288 4.61 -3.31 18.90
N PRO A 289 5.24 -2.13 19.08
CA PRO A 289 6.16 -1.88 20.19
C PRO A 289 5.58 -2.28 21.56
N SER A 290 4.32 -1.94 21.83
CA SER A 290 3.62 -2.31 23.06
C SER A 290 3.43 -3.83 23.20
N ALA A 291 3.20 -4.55 22.10
CA ALA A 291 3.07 -6.01 22.12
C ALA A 291 4.42 -6.69 22.45
N LEU A 292 5.54 -6.12 21.99
CA LEU A 292 6.87 -6.59 22.36
C LEU A 292 7.10 -6.41 23.87
N ASP A 293 6.74 -5.25 24.43
CA ASP A 293 6.86 -4.97 25.86
C ASP A 293 5.99 -5.94 26.68
N GLU A 294 4.76 -6.22 26.25
CA GLU A 294 3.88 -7.19 26.91
C GLU A 294 4.47 -8.61 26.91
N VAL A 295 5.03 -9.05 25.78
CA VAL A 295 5.69 -10.37 25.68
C VAL A 295 6.96 -10.41 26.53
N ALA A 296 7.73 -9.32 26.56
CA ALA A 296 8.91 -9.20 27.42
C ALA A 296 8.52 -9.35 28.91
N ASP A 297 7.47 -8.64 29.34
CA ASP A 297 6.94 -8.72 30.71
C ASP A 297 6.41 -10.12 31.07
N MET A 298 5.76 -10.81 30.13
CA MET A 298 5.33 -12.21 30.33
C MET A 298 6.52 -13.15 30.57
N ASN A 299 7.61 -12.96 29.83
CA ASN A 299 8.83 -13.73 29.98
C ASN A 299 9.54 -13.42 31.31
N VAL A 300 9.57 -12.16 31.75
CA VAL A 300 10.11 -11.78 33.07
C VAL A 300 9.37 -12.49 34.20
N ARG A 301 8.03 -12.50 34.16
CA ARG A 301 7.22 -13.21 35.17
C ARG A 301 7.53 -14.70 35.22
N SER A 302 7.88 -15.28 34.08
CA SER A 302 8.19 -16.70 33.95
C SER A 302 9.66 -17.03 34.29
N THR A 303 10.58 -16.09 34.07
CA THR A 303 12.02 -16.25 34.28
C THR A 303 12.63 -14.93 34.78
N PRO A 304 12.78 -14.76 36.10
CA PRO A 304 13.23 -13.50 36.71
C PRO A 304 14.60 -13.00 36.25
N ALA A 305 15.44 -13.87 35.67
CA ALA A 305 16.72 -13.47 35.10
C ALA A 305 16.58 -12.41 33.97
N TYR A 306 15.45 -12.41 33.23
CA TYR A 306 15.18 -11.39 32.22
C TYR A 306 14.92 -10.00 32.80
N GLN A 307 14.56 -9.90 34.09
CA GLN A 307 14.30 -8.61 34.74
C GLN A 307 15.54 -7.72 34.72
N LEU A 308 16.71 -8.28 35.04
CA LEU A 308 17.96 -7.53 35.04
C LEU A 308 18.38 -7.14 33.62
N ILE A 309 18.17 -8.05 32.65
CA ILE A 309 18.49 -7.81 31.24
C ILE A 309 17.69 -6.62 30.69
N LEU A 310 16.36 -6.63 30.90
CA LEU A 310 15.50 -5.53 30.46
C LEU A 310 15.82 -4.22 31.17
N LEU A 311 16.11 -4.26 32.47
CA LEU A 311 16.49 -3.07 33.23
C LEU A 311 17.76 -2.43 32.65
N CYS A 312 18.80 -3.23 32.36
CA CYS A 312 20.03 -2.72 31.73
C CYS A 312 19.76 -2.09 30.36
N TYR A 313 18.90 -2.70 29.56
CA TYR A 313 18.51 -2.17 28.25
C TYR A 313 17.79 -0.82 28.36
N GLN A 314 16.77 -0.74 29.22
CA GLN A 314 15.94 0.45 29.39
C GLN A 314 16.70 1.62 30.04
N VAL A 315 17.55 1.35 31.04
CA VAL A 315 18.33 2.39 31.73
C VAL A 315 19.31 3.08 30.78
N GLN A 316 19.82 2.36 29.77
CA GLN A 316 20.67 2.92 28.71
C GLN A 316 19.86 3.46 27.50
N GLY A 317 18.53 3.60 27.63
CA GLY A 317 17.65 4.23 26.63
C GLY A 317 17.11 3.30 25.55
N GLY A 318 17.30 1.98 25.68
CA GLY A 318 16.77 0.99 24.76
C GLY A 318 15.24 0.89 24.81
N THR A 319 14.62 0.70 23.65
CA THR A 319 13.15 0.57 23.51
C THR A 319 12.78 -0.51 22.47
N ALA A 320 11.52 -0.94 22.43
CA ALA A 320 11.02 -1.88 21.43
C ALA A 320 11.17 -1.35 20.00
N GLU A 321 10.94 -0.05 19.81
CA GLU A 321 11.03 0.63 18.51
C GLU A 321 12.43 0.54 17.92
N HIS A 322 13.49 0.63 18.73
CA HIS A 322 14.86 0.51 18.21
C HIS A 322 15.09 -0.85 17.53
N ALA A 323 14.61 -1.95 18.12
CA ALA A 323 14.77 -3.29 17.56
C ALA A 323 13.91 -3.48 16.30
N LEU A 324 12.66 -3.00 16.32
CA LEU A 324 11.78 -3.05 15.16
C LEU A 324 12.29 -2.19 14.00
N ASN A 325 12.85 -1.01 14.29
CA ASN A 325 13.42 -0.14 13.28
C ASN A 325 14.61 -0.81 12.58
N ALA A 326 15.49 -1.46 13.35
CA ALA A 326 16.59 -2.25 12.80
C ALA A 326 16.07 -3.40 11.94
N ALA A 327 15.10 -4.19 12.44
CA ALA A 327 14.52 -5.30 11.70
C ALA A 327 13.90 -4.86 10.37
N LEU A 328 13.05 -3.83 10.39
CA LEU A 328 12.38 -3.30 9.21
C LEU A 328 13.37 -2.76 8.19
N THR A 329 14.39 -2.04 8.63
CA THR A 329 15.39 -1.45 7.73
C THR A 329 16.25 -2.52 7.09
N MET A 330 16.68 -3.54 7.85
CA MET A 330 17.39 -4.69 7.28
C MET A 330 16.53 -5.45 6.26
N VAL A 331 15.24 -5.64 6.51
CA VAL A 331 14.34 -6.28 5.53
C VAL A 331 14.19 -5.43 4.26
N GLU A 332 14.05 -4.13 4.40
CA GLU A 332 13.95 -3.17 3.30
C GLU A 332 15.22 -3.16 2.44
N GLU A 333 16.40 -3.14 3.05
CA GLU A 333 17.71 -3.21 2.36
C GLU A 333 17.93 -4.53 1.63
N MET A 334 17.41 -5.65 2.16
CA MET A 334 17.48 -6.96 1.51
C MET A 334 16.51 -7.11 0.31
N GLY A 335 15.53 -6.21 0.17
CA GLY A 335 14.44 -6.31 -0.79
C GLY A 335 13.50 -7.50 -0.54
N THR A 336 12.40 -7.60 -1.29
CA THR A 336 11.38 -8.66 -1.10
C THR A 336 11.24 -9.63 -2.27
N ASP A 337 11.94 -9.42 -3.40
CA ASP A 337 11.90 -10.31 -4.56
C ASP A 337 13.25 -11.04 -4.77
N THR A 338 13.50 -12.07 -3.96
CA THR A 338 14.72 -12.90 -4.10
C THR A 338 14.39 -14.39 -4.00
N ALA A 339 15.23 -15.25 -4.59
CA ALA A 339 15.12 -16.71 -4.44
C ALA A 339 15.16 -17.13 -2.96
N GLN A 340 15.93 -16.41 -2.14
CA GLN A 340 15.98 -16.59 -0.70
C GLN A 340 14.62 -16.30 -0.03
N THR A 341 13.89 -15.28 -0.50
CA THR A 341 12.55 -14.96 0.01
C THR A 341 11.59 -16.14 -0.15
N LYS A 342 11.63 -16.79 -1.32
CA LYS A 342 10.73 -17.92 -1.62
C LYS A 342 11.02 -19.10 -0.69
N GLN A 343 12.29 -19.34 -0.40
CA GLN A 343 12.70 -20.37 0.56
C GLN A 343 12.23 -20.02 1.99
N GLU A 344 12.48 -18.80 2.46
CA GLU A 344 12.05 -18.33 3.78
C GLU A 344 10.53 -18.41 3.96
N LEU A 345 9.76 -18.04 2.93
CA LEU A 345 8.32 -18.14 2.94
C LEU A 345 7.85 -19.61 2.99
N ALA A 346 8.50 -20.50 2.23
CA ALA A 346 8.19 -21.93 2.25
C ALA A 346 8.49 -22.57 3.62
N ASP A 347 9.58 -22.16 4.26
CA ASP A 347 10.01 -22.69 5.55
C ASP A 347 9.15 -22.17 6.70
N GLU A 348 8.86 -20.87 6.75
CA GLU A 348 8.17 -20.24 7.88
C GLU A 348 6.64 -20.19 7.72
N LEU A 349 6.13 -20.12 6.48
CA LEU A 349 4.70 -20.02 6.18
C LEU A 349 4.28 -21.02 5.08
N PRO A 350 4.45 -22.34 5.30
CA PRO A 350 4.21 -23.37 4.28
C PRO A 350 2.77 -23.40 3.76
N SER A 351 1.79 -22.93 4.54
CA SER A 351 0.38 -22.82 4.13
C SER A 351 0.11 -21.69 3.13
N ILE A 352 1.10 -20.83 2.90
CA ILE A 352 1.01 -19.65 2.03
C ILE A 352 2.23 -19.65 1.08
N SER A 353 2.93 -20.78 0.89
CA SER A 353 4.17 -20.86 0.10
C SER A 353 3.96 -20.57 -1.40
N ASP A 354 2.73 -20.76 -1.89
CA ASP A 354 2.30 -20.29 -3.21
C ASP A 354 2.02 -18.78 -3.25
N ALA A 355 2.34 -17.99 -2.19
CA ALA A 355 1.98 -16.58 -2.11
C ALA A 355 2.48 -15.83 -3.32
N LEU A 356 1.50 -15.38 -4.10
CA LEU A 356 1.64 -14.38 -5.13
C LEU A 356 2.28 -13.13 -4.52
N SER A 357 3.05 -12.42 -5.35
CA SER A 357 3.45 -11.05 -5.09
C SER A 357 2.26 -10.25 -4.56
N CYS A 358 2.48 -9.54 -3.47
CA CYS A 358 1.50 -8.66 -2.88
C CYS A 358 1.88 -7.21 -3.15
N ALA A 359 0.87 -6.36 -3.41
CA ALA A 359 1.06 -4.92 -3.49
C ALA A 359 1.63 -4.30 -2.21
N ASN A 360 1.59 -5.03 -1.08
CA ASN A 360 2.18 -4.60 0.20
C ASN A 360 3.62 -5.08 0.43
N ASP A 361 4.23 -5.82 -0.50
CA ASP A 361 5.58 -6.37 -0.33
C ASP A 361 6.68 -5.29 -0.30
N THR A 362 6.38 -4.07 -0.75
CA THR A 362 7.33 -2.95 -0.83
C THR A 362 6.92 -1.74 0.02
N GLU A 363 5.86 -1.87 0.80
CA GLU A 363 5.16 -0.73 1.43
C GLU A 363 5.66 -0.43 2.85
N PHE A 364 6.98 -0.29 3.01
CA PHE A 364 7.63 -0.17 4.31
C PHE A 364 7.29 1.12 5.09
N ALA A 365 6.99 2.22 4.39
CA ALA A 365 6.50 3.44 5.02
C ALA A 365 5.14 3.22 5.69
N ALA A 366 4.23 2.50 5.03
CA ALA A 366 2.92 2.15 5.59
C ALA A 366 3.06 1.19 6.79
N ILE A 367 3.99 0.24 6.73
CA ILE A 367 4.29 -0.69 7.83
C ILE A 367 4.76 0.08 9.08
N ARG A 368 5.77 0.97 8.93
CA ARG A 368 6.27 1.77 10.06
C ARG A 368 5.18 2.63 10.67
N ARG A 369 4.35 3.28 9.85
CA ARG A 369 3.22 4.09 10.33
C ARG A 369 2.18 3.25 11.07
N ASN A 370 1.79 2.10 10.52
CA ASN A 370 0.80 1.23 11.15
C ASN A 370 1.33 0.56 12.44
N LEU A 371 2.64 0.47 12.62
CA LEU A 371 3.27 0.05 13.87
C LEU A 371 3.40 1.20 14.89
N ASP A 372 2.92 2.40 14.57
CA ASP A 372 3.08 3.64 15.34
C ASP A 372 4.56 3.99 15.60
N MET A 373 5.44 3.66 14.65
CA MET A 373 6.87 3.93 14.77
C MET A 373 7.13 5.45 14.71
N PRO A 374 7.88 6.02 15.66
CA PRO A 374 8.31 7.41 15.60
C PRO A 374 9.10 7.73 14.33
N ALA A 375 8.89 8.93 13.77
CA ALA A 375 9.58 9.38 12.55
C ALA A 375 11.10 9.52 12.73
N CYS A 376 11.57 9.75 13.95
CA CYS A 376 12.99 9.85 14.30
C CYS A 376 13.37 8.81 15.37
N LEU A 377 13.78 7.63 14.94
CA LEU A 377 14.32 6.57 15.82
C LEU A 377 15.85 6.47 15.76
N ASP A 378 16.50 7.43 15.11
CA ASP A 378 17.92 7.53 14.77
C ASP A 378 18.79 6.26 14.84
N GLY A 379 19.12 5.79 13.63
CA GLY A 379 20.37 5.11 13.25
C GLY A 379 20.25 4.64 11.80
N ARG A 380 20.99 5.21 10.83
CA ARG A 380 22.36 4.84 10.38
C ARG A 380 23.35 6.02 10.41
N PHE A 381 23.23 6.89 11.43
CA PHE A 381 23.74 8.27 11.59
C PHE A 381 22.71 9.31 11.14
N GLY A 382 22.15 10.04 12.12
CA GLY A 382 20.96 10.89 12.01
C GLY A 382 21.00 11.89 10.85
N ALA A 383 19.81 12.34 10.44
CA ALA A 383 19.61 13.35 9.40
C ALA A 383 20.64 14.49 9.51
N PRO A 384 21.08 15.09 8.38
CA PRO A 384 22.05 16.19 8.43
C PRO A 384 21.51 17.25 9.38
N GLU A 385 22.36 17.73 10.29
CA GLU A 385 22.06 18.87 11.15
C GLU A 385 21.49 19.98 10.25
N VAL A 386 20.17 20.15 10.27
CA VAL A 386 19.59 21.46 9.98
C VAL A 386 20.03 22.27 11.17
N SER A 387 21.21 22.88 11.01
CA SER A 387 21.68 23.95 11.85
C SER A 387 20.55 24.97 11.85
N LEU A 388 19.72 24.96 12.90
CA LEU A 388 18.94 26.11 13.30
C LEU A 388 19.94 27.16 13.76
N VAL A 389 20.68 27.72 12.79
CA VAL A 389 21.20 29.06 12.93
C VAL A 389 19.95 29.91 12.99
N LEU A 390 19.53 30.22 14.21
CA LEU A 390 18.68 31.37 14.48
C LEU A 390 19.46 32.60 14.02
N GLU A 391 19.47 32.86 12.72
CA GLU A 391 19.78 34.20 12.25
C GLU A 391 18.58 35.08 12.64
N PRO A 392 18.80 36.17 13.40
CA PRO A 392 17.73 37.09 13.72
C PRO A 392 17.29 37.75 12.41
N GLN A 393 16.19 37.28 11.84
CA GLN A 393 15.56 37.96 10.72
C GLN A 393 15.09 39.33 11.21
N VAL A 394 15.84 40.35 10.81
CA VAL A 394 15.41 41.74 10.79
C VAL A 394 14.23 41.81 9.82
N ILE A 395 13.01 41.73 10.36
CA ILE A 395 11.79 41.98 9.60
C ILE A 395 11.71 43.49 9.36
N THR A 396 12.15 43.94 8.20
CA THR A 396 11.77 45.25 7.67
C THR A 396 10.73 45.09 6.58
N GLY A 397 9.51 45.52 6.89
CA GLY A 397 8.67 46.20 5.91
C GLY A 397 7.65 45.37 5.14
N VAL A 398 6.60 44.91 5.81
CA VAL A 398 5.24 44.87 5.23
C VAL A 398 4.25 45.28 6.33
N PRO A 399 3.38 46.29 6.13
CA PRO A 399 2.44 46.72 7.15
C PRO A 399 1.34 45.65 7.33
N ALA A 400 1.16 45.18 8.56
CA ALA A 400 0.08 44.30 8.95
C ALA A 400 -1.25 45.06 8.95
N GLU A 401 -2.16 44.73 8.03
CA GLU A 401 -3.59 45.01 8.23
C GLU A 401 -4.16 43.97 9.22
N PRO A 402 -4.81 44.39 10.32
CA PRO A 402 -5.38 43.45 11.27
C PRO A 402 -6.65 42.79 10.70
N LEU A 403 -6.59 41.46 10.54
CA LEU A 403 -7.75 40.58 10.32
C LEU A 403 -8.81 40.84 11.40
N ARG A 404 -9.87 41.57 11.04
CA ARG A 404 -11.09 41.68 11.84
C ARG A 404 -11.86 40.36 11.77
N LEU A 405 -11.76 39.56 12.83
CA LEU A 405 -12.67 38.43 13.06
C LEU A 405 -14.06 38.97 13.39
N ASP A 406 -15.05 38.68 12.53
CA ASP A 406 -16.45 39.03 12.75
C ASP A 406 -17.10 38.02 13.70
N TYR A 407 -17.21 38.40 14.98
CA TYR A 407 -17.80 37.57 16.04
C TYR A 407 -19.34 37.45 15.97
N LYS A 408 -20.01 38.11 15.00
CA LYS A 408 -21.49 38.10 14.94
C LYS A 408 -22.10 36.90 14.22
N SER A 409 -21.33 36.11 13.46
CA SER A 409 -21.85 34.96 12.72
C SER A 409 -21.82 33.63 13.48
N GLN A 410 -21.17 33.56 14.64
CA GLN A 410 -20.99 32.31 15.39
C GLN A 410 -21.62 32.29 16.80
N GLY A 411 -22.33 33.33 17.23
CA GLY A 411 -23.09 33.30 18.49
C GLY A 411 -22.25 33.11 19.76
N LEU A 412 -20.93 33.31 19.69
CA LEU A 412 -20.00 33.14 20.81
C LEU A 412 -19.66 34.50 21.42
N THR A 413 -20.04 34.70 22.69
CA THR A 413 -19.62 35.88 23.45
C THR A 413 -18.14 35.78 23.82
N ARG A 414 -17.38 36.86 23.60
CA ARG A 414 -15.95 36.94 23.95
C ARG A 414 -15.75 36.68 25.45
N PRO A 415 -14.77 35.85 25.85
CA PRO A 415 -14.39 35.73 27.26
C PRO A 415 -13.74 37.03 27.76
N VAL A 416 -14.05 37.39 29.01
CA VAL A 416 -13.57 38.58 29.74
C VAL A 416 -12.10 38.46 30.09
#